data_AF-A0A819TRL1-F1
#
_entry.id   AF-A0A819TRL1-F1
#
_cell.length_a   1.000
_cell.length_b   1.000
_cell.length_c   1.000
_cell.angle_alpha   90.00
_cell.angle_beta   90.00
_cell.angle_gamma   90.00
#
_symmetry.space_group_name_H-M   'P 1'
#
loop_
_entity.id
_entity.type
_entity.pdbx_description
1 polymer ?
#
loop_
_entity_poly.entity_id
_entity_poly.type
_entity_poly.pdbx_seq_one_letter_code
_entity_poly.pdbx_strand_id
1 'polypeptide(L)'
;MKGIADAGGARFYFLASSDVIELLVTKALVCVFGVCASRVRLLVRGKNGAIVTKMWGHENLIAGASLGDLYTNNLRSILCEFTTSGTSNTEVETLAYELQYAYPDNPNGTPIVIKNTLSLKFVEDESLVMDIDPRVKMMYATQTVANMDKQIAQLVSDGHRKEAIALVDEQIVLLKDVEKFDDEKGIIALLLQMTTRMQNKLKDETIDRKVLSQGYKHQAHLKEECDEDDMGFGLYD
;
A
#
# COMPACT_ATOMS: atom_id res chain seq x y z
N MET A 1 14.24 -12.95 -14.13
CA MET A 1 12.88 -13.41 -13.78
C MET A 1 11.98 -12.24 -13.40
N LYS A 2 12.30 -11.43 -12.38
CA LYS A 2 11.53 -10.22 -12.05
C LYS A 2 11.32 -9.27 -13.25
N GLY A 3 12.40 -8.94 -13.98
CA GLY A 3 12.28 -8.07 -15.17
C GLY A 3 11.39 -8.62 -16.31
N ILE A 4 11.11 -9.93 -16.33
CA ILE A 4 10.16 -10.52 -17.28
C ILE A 4 8.72 -10.32 -16.77
N ALA A 5 8.50 -10.48 -15.47
CA ALA A 5 7.20 -10.24 -14.83
C ALA A 5 6.82 -8.76 -14.97
N ASP A 6 7.72 -7.84 -14.63
CA ASP A 6 7.50 -6.39 -14.74
C ASP A 6 7.20 -5.98 -16.20
N ALA A 7 7.94 -6.53 -17.17
CA ALA A 7 7.70 -6.26 -18.60
C ALA A 7 6.37 -6.81 -19.12
N GLY A 8 5.87 -7.91 -18.52
CA GLY A 8 4.58 -8.51 -18.85
C GLY A 8 3.41 -7.95 -18.05
N GLY A 9 3.63 -7.02 -17.12
CA GLY A 9 2.62 -6.58 -16.15
C GLY A 9 2.15 -7.70 -15.21
N ALA A 10 2.96 -8.74 -15.04
CA ALA A 10 2.71 -9.89 -14.18
C ALA A 10 3.47 -9.76 -12.85
N ARG A 11 3.04 -10.51 -11.82
CA ARG A 11 3.71 -10.54 -10.52
C ARG A 11 4.78 -11.64 -10.47
N PHE A 12 5.88 -11.35 -9.79
CA PHE A 12 6.93 -12.33 -9.51
C PHE A 12 6.78 -12.83 -8.07
N TYR A 13 6.64 -14.16 -7.91
CA TYR A 13 6.61 -14.80 -6.60
C TYR A 13 7.91 -15.58 -6.38
N PHE A 14 8.59 -15.32 -5.27
CA PHE A 14 9.69 -16.15 -4.79
C PHE A 14 9.13 -17.25 -3.87
N LEU A 15 9.40 -18.51 -4.19
CA LEU A 15 8.92 -19.65 -3.41
C LEU A 15 10.05 -20.17 -2.53
N ALA A 16 9.85 -20.10 -1.21
CA ALA A 16 10.82 -20.60 -0.25
C ALA A 16 10.79 -22.14 -0.09
N SER A 17 9.64 -22.77 -0.36
CA SER A 17 9.45 -24.22 -0.33
C SER A 17 8.63 -24.70 -1.54
N SER A 18 8.75 -25.97 -1.91
CA SER A 18 7.89 -26.62 -2.92
C SER A 18 6.44 -26.75 -2.49
N ASP A 19 6.16 -26.77 -1.18
CA ASP A 19 4.82 -27.08 -0.64
C ASP A 19 3.79 -25.98 -0.94
N VAL A 20 4.26 -24.74 -1.17
CA VAL A 20 3.41 -23.60 -1.56
C VAL A 20 3.08 -23.56 -3.05
N ILE A 21 3.69 -24.42 -3.89
CA ILE A 21 3.47 -24.41 -5.34
C ILE A 21 2.02 -24.73 -5.67
N GLU A 22 1.46 -25.79 -5.10
CA GLU A 22 0.09 -26.24 -5.42
C GLU A 22 -0.96 -25.18 -5.05
N LEU A 23 -0.81 -24.58 -3.87
CA LEU A 23 -1.67 -23.49 -3.42
C LEU A 23 -1.60 -22.28 -4.36
N LEU A 24 -0.40 -21.87 -4.76
CA LEU A 24 -0.21 -20.71 -5.61
C LEU A 24 -0.65 -20.95 -7.05
N VAL A 25 -0.42 -22.14 -7.59
CA VAL A 25 -0.93 -22.50 -8.92
C VAL A 25 -2.46 -22.56 -8.89
N THR A 26 -3.05 -23.11 -7.84
CA THR A 26 -4.51 -23.14 -7.67
C THR A 26 -5.08 -21.73 -7.55
N LYS A 27 -4.49 -20.86 -6.73
CA LYS A 27 -4.85 -19.43 -6.65
C LYS A 27 -4.70 -18.75 -8.00
N ALA A 28 -3.59 -18.95 -8.71
CA ALA A 28 -3.36 -18.36 -10.03
C ALA A 28 -4.43 -18.81 -11.04
N LEU A 29 -4.80 -20.10 -11.05
CA LEU A 29 -5.87 -20.61 -11.90
C LEU A 29 -7.22 -20.00 -11.53
N VAL A 30 -7.56 -19.96 -10.23
CA VAL A 30 -8.80 -19.31 -9.74
C VAL A 30 -8.84 -17.84 -10.14
N CYS A 31 -7.72 -17.12 -10.05
CA CYS A 31 -7.61 -15.74 -10.49
C CYS A 31 -7.83 -15.64 -12.01
N VAL A 32 -7.17 -16.47 -12.83
CA VAL A 32 -7.32 -16.45 -14.29
C VAL A 32 -8.76 -16.70 -14.73
N PHE A 33 -9.47 -17.62 -14.07
CA PHE A 33 -10.87 -17.94 -14.42
C PHE A 33 -11.90 -17.06 -13.70
N GLY A 34 -11.50 -16.35 -12.65
CA GLY A 34 -12.35 -15.50 -11.82
C GLY A 34 -12.31 -14.02 -12.18
N VAL A 35 -11.75 -13.65 -13.34
CA VAL A 35 -11.67 -12.24 -13.78
C VAL A 35 -13.09 -11.71 -13.98
N CYS A 36 -13.45 -10.66 -13.22
CA CYS A 36 -14.73 -9.99 -13.34
C CYS A 36 -14.63 -8.65 -14.06
N ALA A 37 -13.44 -8.03 -14.08
CA ALA A 37 -13.18 -6.79 -14.78
C ALA A 37 -11.72 -6.75 -15.24
N SER A 38 -11.48 -6.31 -16.47
CA SER A 38 -10.15 -6.22 -17.06
C SER A 38 -9.70 -4.78 -17.25
N ARG A 39 -8.38 -4.54 -17.20
CA ARG A 39 -7.76 -3.21 -17.41
C ARG A 39 -8.37 -2.12 -16.55
N VAL A 40 -8.62 -2.45 -15.29
CA VAL A 40 -9.25 -1.58 -14.31
C VAL A 40 -8.35 -0.40 -13.99
N ARG A 41 -8.95 0.79 -13.97
CA ARG A 41 -8.30 2.05 -13.65
C ARG A 41 -9.19 2.87 -12.74
N LEU A 42 -8.61 3.40 -11.66
CA LEU A 42 -9.26 4.32 -10.75
C LEU A 42 -8.69 5.72 -10.93
N LEU A 43 -9.53 6.66 -11.35
CA LEU A 43 -9.20 8.07 -11.45
C LEU A 43 -9.75 8.78 -10.20
N VAL A 44 -8.91 9.52 -9.50
CA VAL A 44 -9.33 10.39 -8.38
C VAL A 44 -9.00 11.83 -8.74
N ARG A 45 -9.96 12.72 -8.52
CA ARG A 45 -9.89 14.15 -8.88
C ARG A 45 -10.38 15.01 -7.74
N GLY A 46 -9.66 16.07 -7.45
CA GLY A 46 -10.14 17.13 -6.58
C GLY A 46 -11.30 17.90 -7.22
N LYS A 47 -12.29 18.25 -6.40
CA LYS A 47 -13.39 19.17 -6.71
C LYS A 47 -13.34 20.36 -5.75
N ASN A 48 -13.92 21.48 -6.15
CA ASN A 48 -14.14 22.65 -5.29
C ASN A 48 -12.88 23.14 -4.54
N GLY A 49 -11.73 23.17 -5.22
CA GLY A 49 -10.46 23.62 -4.63
C GLY A 49 -9.66 22.54 -3.91
N ALA A 50 -10.16 21.31 -3.81
CA ALA A 50 -9.37 20.18 -3.35
C ALA A 50 -8.30 19.78 -4.37
N ILE A 51 -7.15 19.33 -3.89
CA ILE A 51 -6.02 18.89 -4.72
C ILE A 51 -5.57 17.52 -4.20
N VAL A 52 -5.60 16.51 -5.07
CA VAL A 52 -4.97 15.22 -4.80
C VAL A 52 -3.47 15.40 -4.86
N THR A 53 -2.78 15.17 -3.75
CA THR A 53 -1.33 15.37 -3.62
C THR A 53 -0.56 14.09 -3.85
N LYS A 54 -1.13 12.93 -3.51
CA LYS A 54 -0.46 11.64 -3.62
C LYS A 54 -1.45 10.50 -3.79
N MET A 55 -1.11 9.53 -4.63
CA MET A 55 -1.74 8.21 -4.67
C MET A 55 -0.65 7.17 -4.48
N TRP A 56 -0.75 6.39 -3.42
CA TRP A 56 0.28 5.41 -3.08
C TRP A 56 0.32 4.29 -4.14
N GLY A 57 1.53 3.89 -4.55
CA GLY A 57 1.75 2.95 -5.66
C GLY A 57 1.58 3.53 -7.07
N HIS A 58 1.22 4.81 -7.22
CA HIS A 58 0.90 5.42 -8.51
C HIS A 58 1.44 6.84 -8.66
N GLU A 59 2.53 7.00 -9.42
CA GLU A 59 3.18 8.31 -9.62
C GLU A 59 2.38 9.26 -10.52
N ASN A 60 1.70 8.72 -11.53
CA ASN A 60 0.94 9.53 -12.48
C ASN A 60 -0.50 9.75 -12.02
N LEU A 61 -0.69 10.79 -11.20
CA LEU A 61 -2.02 11.18 -10.70
C LEU A 61 -3.01 11.49 -11.85
N ILE A 62 -2.54 12.02 -12.98
CA ILE A 62 -3.38 12.34 -14.15
C ILE A 62 -3.83 11.05 -14.85
N ALA A 63 -2.99 10.04 -14.99
CA ALA A 63 -3.42 8.75 -15.52
C ALA A 63 -4.29 7.97 -14.52
N GLY A 64 -4.18 8.27 -13.22
CA GLY A 64 -4.85 7.55 -12.14
C GLY A 64 -4.14 6.24 -11.77
N ALA A 65 -4.76 5.51 -10.86
CA ALA A 65 -4.29 4.20 -10.41
C ALA A 65 -4.67 3.11 -11.44
N SER A 66 -3.67 2.45 -12.00
CA SER A 66 -3.88 1.26 -12.83
C SER A 66 -3.90 0.03 -11.95
N LEU A 67 -5.06 -0.61 -11.82
CA LEU A 67 -5.28 -1.74 -10.91
C LEU A 67 -5.12 -3.11 -11.60
N GLY A 68 -4.98 -3.12 -12.93
CA GLY A 68 -4.90 -4.35 -13.71
C GLY A 68 -6.25 -5.05 -13.76
N ASP A 69 -6.28 -6.37 -13.58
CA ASP A 69 -7.51 -7.14 -13.62
C ASP A 69 -8.05 -7.38 -12.20
N LEU A 70 -9.37 -7.27 -12.04
CA LEU A 70 -10.07 -7.59 -10.79
C LEU A 70 -10.69 -8.98 -10.87
N TYR A 71 -10.69 -9.66 -9.72
CA TYR A 71 -11.24 -11.00 -9.55
C TYR A 71 -12.36 -10.98 -8.51
N THR A 72 -13.25 -11.97 -8.53
CA THR A 72 -14.48 -11.99 -7.69
C THR A 72 -14.22 -11.87 -6.18
N ASN A 73 -13.04 -12.29 -5.71
CA ASN A 73 -12.63 -12.24 -4.30
C ASN A 73 -11.32 -11.45 -4.10
N ASN A 74 -11.11 -10.41 -4.90
CA ASN A 74 -9.91 -9.59 -4.85
C ASN A 74 -10.29 -8.15 -4.48
N LEU A 75 -10.24 -7.83 -3.20
CA LEU A 75 -10.46 -6.47 -2.73
C LEU A 75 -9.18 -5.66 -2.96
N ARG A 76 -9.30 -4.56 -3.68
CA ARG A 76 -8.20 -3.61 -3.90
C ARG A 76 -8.51 -2.30 -3.19
N SER A 77 -7.51 -1.83 -2.44
CA SER A 77 -7.59 -0.62 -1.65
C SER A 77 -6.50 0.34 -2.11
N ILE A 78 -6.87 1.59 -2.39
CA ILE A 78 -5.92 2.64 -2.80
C ILE A 78 -5.93 3.75 -1.77
N LEU A 79 -4.76 4.01 -1.19
CA LEU A 79 -4.56 5.13 -0.29
C LEU A 79 -4.25 6.40 -1.10
N CYS A 80 -5.00 7.46 -0.81
CA CYS A 80 -4.86 8.75 -1.46
C CYS A 80 -4.71 9.85 -0.41
N GLU A 81 -3.77 10.77 -0.64
CA GLU A 81 -3.65 12.00 0.11
C GLU A 81 -4.18 13.15 -0.75
N PHE A 82 -4.91 14.04 -0.11
CA PHE A 82 -5.42 15.24 -0.75
C PHE A 82 -5.48 16.37 0.27
N THR A 83 -5.39 17.60 -0.21
CA THR A 83 -5.58 18.81 0.57
C THR A 83 -6.85 19.50 0.11
N THR A 84 -7.53 20.15 1.04
CA THR A 84 -8.73 20.93 0.74
C THR A 84 -8.85 22.06 1.75
N SER A 85 -9.60 23.08 1.37
CA SER A 85 -10.01 24.17 2.25
C SER A 85 -11.52 24.29 2.18
N GLY A 86 -12.13 24.56 3.33
CA GLY A 86 -13.58 24.69 3.43
C GLY A 86 -13.96 25.73 4.47
N THR A 87 -15.19 26.22 4.36
CA THR A 87 -15.79 27.10 5.37
C THR A 87 -16.54 26.25 6.38
N SER A 88 -16.51 26.66 7.64
CA SER A 88 -17.19 25.95 8.71
C SER A 88 -18.68 25.74 8.45
N ASN A 89 -19.19 24.60 8.90
CA ASN A 89 -20.57 24.15 8.76
C ASN A 89 -21.06 24.02 7.31
N THR A 90 -20.13 23.83 6.36
CA THR A 90 -20.47 23.52 4.96
C THR A 90 -20.15 22.06 4.65
N GLU A 91 -20.99 21.45 3.82
CA GLU A 91 -20.71 20.17 3.19
C GLU A 91 -20.34 20.42 1.73
N VAL A 92 -19.17 19.95 1.33
CA VAL A 92 -18.60 20.22 0.01
C VAL A 92 -18.15 18.92 -0.62
N GLU A 93 -18.62 18.66 -1.85
CA GLU A 93 -18.05 17.61 -2.68
C GLU A 93 -16.57 17.91 -2.91
N THR A 94 -15.71 17.13 -2.28
CA THR A 94 -14.28 17.38 -2.20
C THR A 94 -13.53 16.55 -3.24
N LEU A 95 -13.93 15.30 -3.45
CA LEU A 95 -13.35 14.44 -4.48
C LEU A 95 -14.41 13.94 -5.45
N ALA A 96 -14.02 13.72 -6.68
CA ALA A 96 -14.69 12.85 -7.63
C ALA A 96 -13.79 11.64 -7.90
N TYR A 97 -14.37 10.45 -7.91
CA TYR A 97 -13.67 9.24 -8.31
C TYR A 97 -14.42 8.52 -9.41
N GLU A 98 -13.65 7.95 -10.33
CA GLU A 98 -14.13 7.29 -11.52
C GLU A 98 -13.40 5.97 -11.70
N LEU A 99 -14.14 4.86 -11.60
CA LEU A 99 -13.64 3.52 -11.88
C LEU A 99 -13.98 3.16 -13.32
N GLN A 100 -12.94 2.93 -14.13
CA GLN A 100 -13.04 2.51 -15.51
C GLN A 100 -12.58 1.06 -15.64
N TYR A 101 -13.31 0.23 -16.37
CA TYR A 101 -12.89 -1.14 -16.67
C TYR A 101 -13.49 -1.66 -17.98
N ALA A 102 -12.90 -2.70 -18.53
CA ALA A 102 -13.45 -3.44 -19.66
C ALA A 102 -14.05 -4.77 -19.18
N TYR A 103 -15.05 -5.29 -19.91
CA TYR A 103 -15.48 -6.66 -19.69
C TYR A 103 -14.37 -7.65 -20.10
N PRO A 104 -14.18 -8.77 -19.37
CA PRO A 104 -13.11 -9.72 -19.66
C PRO A 104 -13.19 -10.34 -21.06
N ASP A 105 -14.40 -10.54 -21.58
CA ASP A 105 -14.69 -11.09 -22.91
C ASP A 105 -14.54 -10.05 -24.04
N ASN A 106 -14.45 -8.77 -23.72
CA ASN A 106 -14.26 -7.69 -24.67
C ASN A 106 -13.30 -6.60 -24.15
N PRO A 107 -12.00 -6.92 -23.99
CA PRO A 107 -11.01 -6.02 -23.39
C PRO A 107 -10.71 -4.76 -24.23
N ASN A 108 -11.09 -4.76 -25.51
CA ASN A 108 -10.92 -3.63 -26.43
C ASN A 108 -12.25 -2.89 -26.70
N GLY A 109 -13.33 -3.27 -26.02
CA GLY A 109 -14.63 -2.60 -26.11
C GLY A 109 -14.64 -1.24 -25.44
N THR A 110 -15.79 -0.57 -25.50
CA THR A 110 -16.00 0.67 -24.74
C THR A 110 -15.91 0.37 -23.25
N PRO A 111 -15.07 1.11 -22.49
CA PRO A 111 -14.94 0.88 -21.06
C PRO A 111 -16.24 1.24 -20.35
N ILE A 112 -16.58 0.44 -19.34
CA ILE A 112 -17.60 0.76 -18.36
C ILE A 112 -17.00 1.77 -17.39
N VAL A 113 -17.81 2.76 -17.04
CA VAL A 113 -17.40 3.87 -16.20
C VAL A 113 -18.38 4.03 -15.05
N ILE A 114 -17.90 3.87 -13.83
CA ILE A 114 -18.65 4.13 -12.60
C ILE A 114 -18.09 5.41 -11.99
N LYS A 115 -18.96 6.40 -11.75
CA LYS A 115 -18.56 7.71 -11.20
C LYS A 115 -19.27 7.95 -9.88
N ASN A 116 -18.55 8.54 -8.94
CA ASN A 116 -19.13 8.97 -7.68
C ASN A 116 -18.30 10.13 -7.08
N THR A 117 -18.82 10.74 -6.02
CA THR A 117 -18.20 11.85 -5.31
C THR A 117 -18.03 11.52 -3.83
N LEU A 118 -17.05 12.18 -3.21
CA LEU A 118 -16.85 12.17 -1.77
C LEU A 118 -17.09 13.59 -1.25
N SER A 119 -18.06 13.73 -0.36
CA SER A 119 -18.34 14.99 0.34
C SER A 119 -17.66 14.99 1.70
N LEU A 120 -17.13 16.15 2.07
CA LEU A 120 -16.63 16.41 3.43
C LEU A 120 -17.47 17.50 4.07
N LYS A 121 -17.78 17.30 5.34
CA LYS A 121 -18.42 18.30 6.18
C LYS A 121 -17.35 18.98 7.03
N PHE A 122 -17.19 20.28 6.83
CA PHE A 122 -16.28 21.09 7.62
C PHE A 122 -16.98 21.54 8.91
N VAL A 123 -16.33 21.34 10.05
CA VAL A 123 -16.85 21.65 11.39
C VAL A 123 -15.81 22.47 12.15
N GLU A 124 -16.27 23.40 13.01
CA GLU A 124 -15.37 24.14 13.93
C GLU A 124 -15.11 23.36 15.21
N ASP A 125 -16.09 22.55 15.62
CA ASP A 125 -16.02 21.76 16.83
C ASP A 125 -15.29 20.44 16.55
N GLU A 126 -14.13 20.27 17.17
CA GLU A 126 -13.31 19.07 17.09
C GLU A 126 -14.07 17.82 17.54
N SER A 127 -15.03 17.95 18.45
CA SER A 127 -15.85 16.81 18.91
C SER A 127 -16.79 16.25 17.85
N LEU A 128 -17.04 17.00 16.77
CA LEU A 128 -17.83 16.56 15.62
C LEU A 128 -16.98 15.83 14.56
N VAL A 129 -15.65 15.84 14.71
CA VAL A 129 -14.76 15.04 13.87
C VAL A 129 -14.95 13.59 14.26
N MET A 130 -15.51 12.80 13.33
CA MET A 130 -15.64 11.36 13.54
C MET A 130 -14.27 10.71 13.72
N ASP A 131 -14.23 9.64 14.52
CA ASP A 131 -13.04 8.81 14.61
C ASP A 131 -12.57 8.37 13.21
N ILE A 132 -11.28 8.57 12.97
CA ILE A 132 -10.64 8.13 11.73
C ILE A 132 -10.79 6.61 11.61
N ASP A 133 -11.27 6.14 10.46
CA ASP A 133 -11.40 4.71 10.14
C ASP A 133 -10.08 3.98 10.44
N PRO A 134 -10.08 2.95 11.30
CA PRO A 134 -8.89 2.17 11.65
C PRO A 134 -8.11 1.64 10.44
N ARG A 135 -8.81 1.26 9.36
CA ARG A 135 -8.17 0.75 8.13
C ARG A 135 -7.32 1.82 7.46
N VAL A 136 -7.81 3.06 7.43
CA VAL A 136 -7.06 4.20 6.88
C VAL A 136 -5.81 4.47 7.72
N LYS A 137 -5.91 4.40 9.06
CA LYS A 137 -4.75 4.53 9.96
C LYS A 137 -3.71 3.45 9.71
N MET A 138 -4.13 2.19 9.60
CA MET A 138 -3.23 1.06 9.34
C MET A 138 -2.55 1.16 7.97
N MET A 139 -3.32 1.45 6.91
CA MET A 139 -2.77 1.63 5.57
C MET A 139 -1.77 2.78 5.53
N TYR A 140 -2.10 3.92 6.15
CA TYR A 140 -1.22 5.07 6.21
C TYR A 140 0.09 4.75 6.96
N ALA A 141 0.00 4.09 8.12
CA ALA A 141 1.18 3.69 8.89
C ALA A 141 2.07 2.73 8.08
N THR A 142 1.48 1.70 7.46
CA THR A 142 2.20 0.71 6.65
C THR A 142 2.96 1.36 5.50
N GLN A 143 2.28 2.23 4.76
CA GLN A 143 2.86 2.95 3.62
C GLN A 143 3.93 3.96 4.05
N THR A 144 3.71 4.65 5.18
CA THR A 144 4.68 5.58 5.75
C THR A 144 5.96 4.87 6.18
N VAL A 145 5.84 3.73 6.86
CA VAL A 145 6.97 2.90 7.26
C VAL A 145 7.75 2.40 6.04
N ALA A 146 7.07 2.03 4.96
CA ALA A 146 7.73 1.62 3.73
C ALA A 146 8.60 2.74 3.11
N ASN A 147 8.11 3.99 3.13
CA ASN A 147 8.93 5.14 2.72
C ASN A 147 10.08 5.40 3.69
N MET A 148 9.86 5.28 5.00
CA MET A 148 10.91 5.43 6.00
C MET A 148 12.00 4.36 5.79
N ASP A 149 11.66 3.12 5.42
CA ASP A 149 12.63 2.07 5.11
C ASP A 149 13.53 2.45 3.92
N LYS A 150 12.97 3.09 2.89
CA LYS A 150 13.76 3.62 1.76
C LYS A 150 14.74 4.70 2.23
N GLN A 151 14.30 5.60 3.10
CA GLN A 151 15.15 6.65 3.68
C GLN A 151 16.24 6.06 4.58
N ILE A 152 15.91 5.09 5.43
CA ILE A 152 16.87 4.36 6.28
C ILE A 152 17.90 3.66 5.40
N ALA A 153 17.48 2.98 4.33
CA ALA A 153 18.41 2.33 3.42
C ALA A 153 19.41 3.30 2.79
N GLN A 154 18.98 4.52 2.49
CA GLN A 154 19.82 5.60 1.97
C GLN A 154 20.80 6.11 3.05
N LEU A 155 20.30 6.46 4.25
CA LEU A 155 21.13 6.90 5.38
C LEU A 155 22.20 5.87 5.76
N VAL A 156 21.85 4.57 5.74
CA VAL A 156 22.80 3.48 5.98
C VAL A 156 23.87 3.39 4.90
N SER A 157 23.48 3.55 3.63
CA SER A 157 24.42 3.58 2.50
C SER A 157 25.41 4.74 2.63
N ASP A 158 24.92 5.90 3.06
CA ASP A 158 25.69 7.13 3.19
C ASP A 158 26.52 7.18 4.49
N GLY A 159 26.31 6.22 5.40
CA GLY A 159 27.06 6.10 6.65
C GLY A 159 26.46 6.89 7.83
N HIS A 160 25.29 7.48 7.66
CA HIS A 160 24.53 8.22 8.68
C HIS A 160 23.78 7.27 9.64
N ARG A 161 24.52 6.39 10.32
CA ARG A 161 23.95 5.30 11.12
C ARG A 161 23.12 5.77 12.31
N LYS A 162 23.51 6.87 12.97
CA LYS A 162 22.76 7.41 14.12
C LYS A 162 21.39 7.97 13.69
N GLU A 163 21.36 8.69 12.59
CA GLU A 163 20.12 9.21 11.99
C GLU A 163 19.22 8.06 11.53
N ALA A 164 19.79 7.02 10.93
CA ALA A 164 19.07 5.81 10.56
C ALA A 164 18.43 5.12 11.78
N ILE A 165 19.12 5.05 12.92
CA ILE A 165 18.57 4.46 14.15
C ILE A 165 17.39 5.29 14.67
N ALA A 166 17.53 6.62 14.72
CA ALA A 166 16.45 7.51 15.14
C ALA A 166 15.20 7.34 14.28
N LEU A 167 15.37 7.23 12.95
CA LEU A 167 14.27 7.02 12.03
C LEU A 167 13.60 5.64 12.19
N VAL A 168 14.36 4.60 12.57
CA VAL A 168 13.80 3.29 12.93
C VAL A 168 13.03 3.35 14.25
N ASP A 169 13.50 4.11 15.24
CA ASP A 169 12.76 4.32 16.49
C ASP A 169 11.40 4.99 16.22
N GLU A 170 11.35 6.00 15.34
CA GLU A 170 10.11 6.64 14.89
C GLU A 170 9.17 5.65 14.18
N GLN A 171 9.69 4.75 13.33
CA GLN A 171 8.88 3.70 12.70
C GLN A 171 8.23 2.78 13.73
N ILE A 172 8.97 2.38 14.78
CA ILE A 172 8.46 1.49 15.83
C ILE A 172 7.32 2.19 16.59
N VAL A 173 7.47 3.47 16.91
CA VAL A 173 6.40 4.26 17.56
C VAL A 173 5.16 4.30 16.67
N LEU A 174 5.31 4.63 15.39
CA LEU A 174 4.20 4.71 14.44
C LEU A 174 3.43 3.38 14.31
N LEU A 175 4.13 2.24 14.25
CA LEU A 175 3.50 0.93 14.16
C LEU A 175 2.80 0.52 15.46
N LYS A 176 3.39 0.83 16.63
CA LYS A 176 2.76 0.55 17.94
C LYS A 176 1.45 1.31 18.12
N ASP A 177 1.37 2.54 17.63
CA ASP A 177 0.16 3.36 17.74
C ASP A 177 -1.05 2.75 17.00
N VAL A 178 -0.78 1.94 15.96
CA VAL A 178 -1.81 1.26 15.16
C VAL A 178 -1.93 -0.24 15.44
N GLU A 179 -1.08 -0.82 16.30
CA GLU A 179 -1.06 -2.26 16.63
C GLU A 179 -2.41 -2.76 17.16
N LYS A 180 -3.12 -1.93 17.93
CA LYS A 180 -4.46 -2.26 18.47
C LYS A 180 -5.54 -2.45 17.40
N PHE A 181 -5.28 -2.03 16.16
CA PHE A 181 -6.21 -2.16 15.04
C PHE A 181 -5.87 -3.34 14.14
N ASP A 182 -4.74 -4.03 14.40
CA ASP A 182 -4.27 -5.16 13.60
C ASP A 182 -5.34 -6.26 13.58
N ASP A 183 -5.59 -6.79 12.39
CA ASP A 183 -6.59 -7.83 12.19
C ASP A 183 -5.98 -9.23 12.47
N GLU A 184 -6.77 -10.28 12.23
CA GLU A 184 -6.31 -11.66 12.41
C GLU A 184 -5.09 -12.01 11.54
N LYS A 185 -4.77 -11.21 10.51
CA LYS A 185 -3.59 -11.43 9.65
C LYS A 185 -2.29 -10.99 10.33
N GLY A 186 -2.36 -10.18 11.39
CA GLY A 186 -1.20 -9.82 12.21
C GLY A 186 -0.11 -9.07 11.46
N ILE A 187 -0.49 -8.26 10.46
CA ILE A 187 0.47 -7.59 9.57
C ILE A 187 1.29 -6.57 10.37
N ILE A 188 0.65 -5.75 11.20
CA ILE A 188 1.36 -4.73 11.98
C ILE A 188 2.31 -5.40 12.99
N ALA A 189 1.86 -6.46 13.66
CA ALA A 189 2.70 -7.23 14.58
C ALA A 189 3.94 -7.82 13.88
N LEU A 190 3.77 -8.37 12.67
CA LEU A 190 4.88 -8.86 11.85
C LEU A 190 5.85 -7.73 11.47
N LEU A 191 5.32 -6.59 11.02
CA LEU A 191 6.14 -5.41 10.67
C LEU A 191 6.93 -4.91 11.88
N LEU A 192 6.32 -4.85 13.07
CA LEU A 192 6.99 -4.50 14.31
C LEU A 192 8.14 -5.45 14.64
N GLN A 193 7.91 -6.76 14.50
CA GLN A 193 8.95 -7.76 14.75
C GLN A 193 10.10 -7.62 13.75
N MET A 194 9.80 -7.42 12.47
CA MET A 194 10.79 -7.23 11.40
C MET A 194 11.61 -5.95 11.61
N THR A 195 10.94 -4.82 11.90
CA THR A 195 11.59 -3.53 12.16
C THR A 195 12.48 -3.61 13.41
N THR A 196 12.01 -4.23 14.50
CA THR A 196 12.80 -4.41 15.73
C THR A 196 14.06 -5.26 15.47
N ARG A 197 13.94 -6.36 14.71
CA ARG A 197 15.09 -7.18 14.31
C ARG A 197 16.10 -6.39 13.48
N MET A 198 15.62 -5.58 12.54
CA MET A 198 16.48 -4.73 11.72
C MET A 198 17.14 -3.62 12.51
N GLN A 199 16.46 -3.07 13.52
CA GLN A 199 17.05 -2.11 14.44
C GLN A 199 18.22 -2.72 15.22
N ASN A 200 18.06 -3.93 15.73
CA ASN A 200 19.14 -4.64 16.45
C ASN A 200 20.35 -4.88 15.55
N LYS A 201 20.12 -5.29 14.29
CA LYS A 201 21.19 -5.40 13.27
C LYS A 201 21.82 -4.03 12.98
N LEU A 202 21.03 -2.98 12.92
CA LEU A 202 21.51 -1.62 12.73
C LEU A 202 22.26 -1.08 13.96
N LYS A 203 22.10 -1.63 15.15
CA LYS A 203 22.93 -1.31 16.33
C LYS A 203 24.25 -2.09 16.35
N ASP A 204 24.32 -3.23 15.68
CA ASP A 204 25.52 -4.06 15.60
C ASP A 204 26.56 -3.51 14.60
N GLU A 205 27.59 -2.83 15.10
CA GLU A 205 28.63 -2.19 14.30
C GLU A 205 29.41 -3.15 13.39
N THR A 206 29.36 -4.45 13.63
CA THR A 206 30.09 -5.47 12.86
C THR A 206 29.46 -5.80 11.51
N ILE A 207 28.18 -5.44 11.30
CA ILE A 207 27.44 -5.79 10.09
C ILE A 207 27.76 -4.82 8.94
N ASP A 208 28.03 -5.38 7.76
CA ASP A 208 28.29 -4.61 6.53
C ASP A 208 27.11 -3.71 6.15
N ARG A 209 27.41 -2.43 5.89
CA ARG A 209 26.46 -1.40 5.46
C ARG A 209 25.71 -1.78 4.18
N LYS A 210 26.36 -2.45 3.23
CA LYS A 210 25.72 -2.91 1.99
C LYS A 210 24.64 -3.94 2.26
N VAL A 211 24.90 -4.87 3.17
CA VAL A 211 23.93 -5.91 3.59
C VAL A 211 22.74 -5.27 4.29
N LEU A 212 22.98 -4.30 5.18
CA LEU A 212 21.91 -3.57 5.87
C LEU A 212 21.06 -2.76 4.90
N SER A 213 21.67 -1.98 4.00
CA SER A 213 20.95 -1.17 3.00
C SER A 213 20.11 -2.04 2.07
N GLN A 214 20.63 -3.18 1.63
CA GLN A 214 19.85 -4.15 0.83
C GLN A 214 18.67 -4.73 1.62
N GLY A 215 18.85 -5.05 2.90
CA GLY A 215 17.78 -5.52 3.77
C GLY A 215 16.62 -4.53 3.89
N TYR A 216 16.92 -3.25 4.14
CA TYR A 216 15.89 -2.21 4.21
C TYR A 216 15.21 -1.94 2.85
N LYS A 217 15.95 -1.96 1.73
CA LYS A 217 15.35 -1.86 0.39
C LYS A 217 14.36 -2.99 0.11
N HIS A 218 14.71 -4.21 0.52
CA HIS A 218 13.84 -5.37 0.34
C HIS A 218 12.59 -5.28 1.23
N GLN A 219 12.72 -4.83 2.48
CA GLN A 219 11.58 -4.61 3.37
C GLN A 219 10.64 -3.52 2.85
N ALA A 220 11.17 -2.38 2.41
CA ALA A 220 10.37 -1.32 1.81
C ALA A 220 9.50 -1.86 0.66
N HIS A 221 10.13 -2.64 -0.23
CA HIS A 221 9.45 -3.24 -1.36
C HIS A 221 8.32 -4.20 -0.95
N LEU A 222 8.58 -5.08 0.02
CA LEU A 222 7.56 -6.00 0.52
C LEU A 222 6.36 -5.23 1.08
N LYS A 223 6.60 -4.15 1.83
CA LYS A 223 5.54 -3.34 2.44
C LYS A 223 4.72 -2.54 1.41
N GLU A 224 5.34 -2.07 0.33
CA GLU A 224 4.63 -1.36 -0.74
C GLU A 224 3.75 -2.27 -1.59
N GLU A 225 4.16 -3.53 -1.77
CA GLU A 225 3.41 -4.51 -2.57
C GLU A 225 2.33 -5.25 -1.76
N CYS A 226 2.21 -5.00 -0.46
CA CYS A 226 1.15 -5.57 0.39
C CYS A 226 -0.22 -4.95 0.07
N ASP A 227 -0.83 -5.39 -1.03
CA ASP A 227 -2.28 -5.38 -1.18
C ASP A 227 -2.89 -6.33 -0.12
N GLU A 228 -4.00 -5.92 0.49
CA GLU A 228 -4.66 -6.57 1.64
C GLU A 228 -4.95 -8.08 1.48
N ASP A 229 -4.86 -8.65 0.27
CA ASP A 229 -5.13 -10.06 -0.03
C ASP A 229 -3.89 -10.96 -0.18
N ASP A 230 -2.66 -10.41 -0.26
CA ASP A 230 -1.45 -11.21 -0.57
C ASP A 230 -0.53 -11.47 0.64
N MET A 231 -0.92 -11.04 1.85
CA MET A 231 -0.27 -11.46 3.11
C MET A 231 -0.75 -12.83 3.59
N GLY A 232 -1.66 -13.48 2.86
CA GLY A 232 -2.09 -14.86 3.10
C GLY A 232 -1.06 -15.91 2.66
N PHE A 233 0.20 -15.74 3.05
CA PHE A 233 1.12 -16.83 3.23
C PHE A 233 1.09 -17.21 4.71
N GLY A 234 0.18 -18.13 5.05
CA GLY A 234 0.37 -19.02 6.19
C GLY A 234 1.62 -19.88 5.96
N LEU A 235 2.80 -19.24 6.04
CA LEU A 235 4.11 -19.90 5.96
C LEU A 235 4.65 -20.28 7.33
N TYR A 236 3.79 -20.25 8.37
CA TYR A 236 4.08 -20.84 9.67
C TYR A 236 2.81 -21.47 10.23
N ASP A 237 2.52 -22.68 9.75
CA ASP A 237 2.26 -23.84 10.61
C ASP A 237 3.15 -25.00 10.12
#